data_AF-A0A7S3DF54-F1
#
_entry.id   AF-A0A7S3DF54-F1
#
_cell.length_a   1.000
_cell.length_b   1.000
_cell.length_c   1.000
_cell.angle_alpha   90.00
_cell.angle_beta   90.00
_cell.angle_gamma   90.00
#
_symmetry.space_group_name_H-M   'P 1'
#
loop_
_entity.id
_entity.type
_entity.pdbx_description
1 polymer ?
#
loop_
_entity_poly.entity_id
_entity_poly.type
_entity_poly.pdbx_seq_one_letter_code
_entity_poly.pdbx_strand_id
1 'polypeptide(L)'
;MGRAANAGILSAIVLHGGLACAYFKLPTIFVLFLLHLASCFLVLSVAIALRKPEIFGKDGDGDLPLWSRVFFWPLTAITYTSLFFFRRRRRAKECGTLTEVMPGILLGGYPNDRHAKQKVEELLSQQQDCGGGSNEVGEKTTPKYLGLTVIDVTAELTGIRKYAGATSFQYLNLPCFDGERPSVKAMKIAAKIVARARESSHLIVVHCTFGVGRSTTFLLAALMWMKKSSNWEDLYSDIKTKRAVVRLNKEYKAALNAFVQEMKL
;
A
#
# COMPACT_ATOMS: atom_id res chain seq x y z
N MET A 1 6.62 8.82 18.32
CA MET A 1 7.96 8.75 18.94
C MET A 1 8.53 7.33 19.01
N GLY A 2 7.78 6.31 19.45
CA GLY A 2 8.33 4.95 19.63
C GLY A 2 9.00 4.29 18.39
N ARG A 3 8.50 4.48 17.17
CA ARG A 3 9.08 3.82 15.98
C ARG A 3 10.40 4.44 15.51
N ALA A 4 10.50 5.78 15.54
CA ALA A 4 11.76 6.47 15.29
C ALA A 4 12.81 6.06 16.35
N ALA A 5 12.42 6.03 17.62
CA ALA A 5 13.29 5.54 18.69
C ALA A 5 13.77 4.10 18.43
N ASN A 6 12.88 3.18 18.04
CA ASN A 6 13.25 1.80 17.72
C ASN A 6 14.21 1.71 16.53
N ALA A 7 14.00 2.48 15.46
CA ALA A 7 14.91 2.53 14.31
C ALA A 7 16.29 3.11 14.70
N GLY A 8 16.31 4.13 15.55
CA GLY A 8 17.55 4.69 16.12
C GLY A 8 18.30 3.69 16.99
N ILE A 9 17.60 2.93 17.84
CA ILE A 9 18.20 1.86 18.66
C ILE A 9 18.78 0.76 17.76
N LEU A 10 18.07 0.32 16.73
CA LEU A 10 18.58 -0.65 15.76
C LEU A 10 19.83 -0.13 15.06
N SER A 11 19.84 1.14 14.63
CA SER A 11 21.03 1.78 14.07
C SER A 11 22.21 1.72 15.04
N ALA A 12 22.01 2.03 16.31
CA ALA A 12 23.07 1.99 17.31
C ALA A 12 23.59 0.56 17.53
N ILE A 13 22.72 -0.43 17.64
CA ILE A 13 23.11 -1.85 17.81
C ILE A 13 23.93 -2.33 16.62
N VAL A 14 23.46 -2.07 15.40
CA VAL A 14 24.16 -2.50 14.17
C VAL A 14 25.50 -1.79 14.03
N LEU A 15 25.59 -0.51 14.40
CA LEU A 15 26.84 0.24 14.40
C LEU A 15 27.86 -0.37 15.37
N HIS A 16 27.47 -0.65 16.61
CA HIS A 16 28.35 -1.28 17.61
C HIS A 16 28.79 -2.68 17.17
N GLY A 17 27.88 -3.46 16.58
CA GLY A 17 28.20 -4.75 15.97
C GLY A 17 29.24 -4.63 14.87
N GLY A 18 29.11 -3.64 13.97
CA GLY A 18 30.09 -3.34 12.92
C GLY A 18 31.47 -2.97 13.47
N LEU A 19 31.52 -2.09 14.48
CA LEU A 19 32.77 -1.70 15.15
C LEU A 19 33.44 -2.88 15.87
N ALA A 20 32.67 -3.73 16.53
CA ALA A 20 33.19 -4.95 17.15
C ALA A 20 33.74 -5.92 16.09
N CYS A 21 33.06 -6.10 14.96
CA CYS A 21 33.54 -6.93 13.85
C CYS A 21 34.86 -6.41 13.27
N ALA A 22 35.02 -5.09 13.17
CA ALA A 22 36.28 -4.46 12.77
C ALA A 22 37.40 -4.73 13.79
N TYR A 23 37.09 -4.63 15.08
CA TYR A 23 38.03 -4.95 16.17
C TYR A 23 38.52 -6.40 16.13
N PHE A 24 37.63 -7.35 15.85
CA PHE A 24 37.96 -8.79 15.70
C PHE A 24 38.53 -9.16 14.32
N LYS A 25 38.87 -8.18 13.46
CA LYS A 25 39.45 -8.39 12.12
C LYS A 25 38.62 -9.31 11.22
N LEU A 26 37.29 -9.27 11.33
CA LEU A 26 36.42 -9.93 10.37
C LEU A 26 36.58 -9.31 8.97
N PRO A 27 36.17 -10.01 7.89
CA PRO A 27 36.34 -9.52 6.53
C PRO A 27 35.77 -8.11 6.34
N THR A 28 36.56 -7.21 5.76
CA THR A 28 36.21 -5.78 5.58
C THR A 28 34.85 -5.59 4.92
N ILE A 29 34.51 -6.44 3.95
CA ILE A 29 33.21 -6.37 3.25
C ILE A 29 32.02 -6.58 4.20
N PHE A 30 32.16 -7.42 5.21
CA PHE A 30 31.12 -7.67 6.20
C PHE A 30 30.95 -6.46 7.14
N VAL A 31 32.07 -5.85 7.56
CA VAL A 31 32.06 -4.61 8.36
C VAL A 31 31.39 -3.48 7.59
N LEU A 32 31.77 -3.26 6.32
CA LEU A 32 31.20 -2.22 5.47
C LEU A 32 29.69 -2.42 5.27
N PHE A 33 29.23 -3.67 5.11
CA PHE A 33 27.82 -3.99 5.03
C PHE A 33 27.06 -3.60 6.32
N LEU A 34 27.58 -3.92 7.49
CA LEU A 34 26.95 -3.56 8.76
C LEU A 34 26.91 -2.04 8.96
N LEU A 35 27.99 -1.34 8.64
CA LEU A 35 28.03 0.13 8.71
C LEU A 35 27.00 0.76 7.74
N HIS A 36 26.89 0.24 6.52
CA HIS A 36 25.90 0.68 5.56
C HIS A 36 24.47 0.44 6.06
N LEU A 37 24.19 -0.75 6.61
CA LEU A 37 22.89 -1.06 7.21
C LEU A 37 22.55 -0.13 8.37
N ALA A 38 23.53 0.19 9.24
CA ALA A 38 23.35 1.16 10.32
C ALA A 38 22.99 2.54 9.75
N SER A 39 23.70 3.00 8.72
CA SER A 39 23.40 4.29 8.07
C SER A 39 21.98 4.34 7.49
N CYS A 40 21.48 3.24 6.92
CA CYS A 40 20.11 3.14 6.42
C CYS A 40 19.10 3.33 7.55
N PHE A 41 19.29 2.67 8.69
CA PHE A 41 18.40 2.79 9.84
C PHE A 41 18.45 4.17 10.49
N LEU A 42 19.63 4.81 10.53
CA LEU A 42 19.77 6.18 11.02
C LEU A 42 18.96 7.17 10.16
N VAL A 43 19.15 7.12 8.83
CA VAL A 43 18.41 7.98 7.89
C VAL A 43 16.91 7.72 8.00
N LEU A 44 16.48 6.46 8.04
CA LEU A 44 15.07 6.10 8.20
C LEU A 44 14.50 6.60 9.54
N SER A 45 15.26 6.48 10.63
CA SER A 45 14.86 6.97 11.96
C SER A 45 14.57 8.46 11.94
N VAL A 46 15.49 9.25 11.37
CA VAL A 46 15.33 10.71 11.22
C VAL A 46 14.11 11.02 10.34
N ALA A 47 13.94 10.32 9.22
CA ALA A 47 12.81 10.55 8.31
C ALA A 47 11.45 10.24 8.98
N ILE A 48 11.35 9.15 9.75
CA ILE A 48 10.15 8.83 10.54
C ILE A 48 9.90 9.88 11.62
N ALA A 49 10.95 10.36 12.29
CA ALA A 49 10.82 11.40 13.31
C ALA A 49 10.27 12.71 12.71
N LEU A 50 10.72 13.06 11.51
CA LEU A 50 10.30 14.25 10.77
C LEU A 50 9.00 14.07 9.96
N ARG A 51 8.42 12.85 9.94
CA ARG A 51 7.25 12.49 9.12
C ARG A 51 7.42 12.83 7.64
N LYS A 52 8.61 12.54 7.09
CA LYS A 52 8.96 12.77 5.68
C LYS A 52 9.10 11.44 4.93
N PRO A 53 8.00 10.78 4.53
CA PRO A 53 8.06 9.54 3.75
C PRO A 53 8.69 9.74 2.37
N GLU A 54 8.84 10.97 1.91
CA GLU A 54 9.52 11.35 0.67
C GLU A 54 11.04 11.07 0.69
N ILE A 55 11.61 10.62 1.81
CA ILE A 55 13.03 10.27 1.92
C ILE A 55 13.50 9.24 0.89
N PHE A 56 12.59 8.38 0.40
CA PHE A 56 12.93 7.41 -0.65
C PHE A 56 12.98 8.04 -2.05
N GLY A 57 12.53 9.29 -2.21
CA GLY A 57 12.54 10.02 -3.48
C GLY A 57 11.58 9.45 -4.53
N LYS A 58 10.56 8.69 -4.12
CA LYS A 58 9.58 8.10 -5.02
C LYS A 58 8.82 9.20 -5.77
N ASP A 59 8.78 9.12 -7.08
CA ASP A 59 8.08 10.09 -7.92
C ASP A 59 6.58 9.81 -8.01
N GLY A 60 5.87 10.68 -8.74
CA GLY A 60 4.41 10.59 -8.91
C GLY A 60 3.96 9.34 -9.68
N ASP A 61 4.82 8.77 -10.54
CA ASP A 61 4.55 7.56 -11.32
C ASP A 61 4.96 6.28 -10.55
N GLY A 62 5.60 6.46 -9.40
CA GLY A 62 5.98 5.42 -8.46
C GLY A 62 7.39 4.89 -8.66
N ASP A 63 8.19 5.45 -9.55
CA ASP A 63 9.57 5.00 -9.72
C ASP A 63 10.45 5.49 -8.55
N LEU A 64 11.40 4.64 -8.17
CA LEU A 64 12.44 4.98 -7.21
C LEU A 64 13.73 5.36 -7.95
N PRO A 65 14.35 6.51 -7.65
CA PRO A 65 15.58 6.92 -8.29
C PRO A 65 16.71 5.93 -7.97
N LEU A 66 17.70 5.83 -8.87
CA LEU A 66 18.77 4.83 -8.75
C LEU A 66 19.53 4.97 -7.44
N TRP A 67 19.81 6.21 -7.00
CA TRP A 67 20.51 6.46 -5.73
C TRP A 67 19.74 5.87 -4.53
N SER A 68 18.41 5.94 -4.54
CA SER A 68 17.56 5.42 -3.46
C SER A 68 17.56 3.90 -3.47
N ARG A 69 17.47 3.29 -4.67
CA ARG A 69 17.57 1.83 -4.83
C ARG A 69 18.93 1.29 -4.39
N VAL A 70 20.02 2.02 -4.64
CA VAL A 70 21.37 1.63 -4.21
C VAL A 70 21.59 1.91 -2.73
N PHE A 71 21.15 3.04 -2.18
CA PHE A 71 21.38 3.33 -0.77
C PHE A 71 20.49 2.47 0.14
N PHE A 72 19.22 2.29 -0.20
CA PHE A 72 18.26 1.57 0.64
C PHE A 72 18.10 0.09 0.27
N TRP A 73 18.95 -0.47 -0.60
CA TRP A 73 18.86 -1.87 -1.02
C TRP A 73 18.74 -2.86 0.16
N PRO A 74 19.46 -2.70 1.31
CA PRO A 74 19.34 -3.64 2.41
C PRO A 74 17.94 -3.58 3.05
N LEU A 75 17.36 -2.39 3.21
CA LEU A 75 16.02 -2.21 3.76
C LEU A 75 14.95 -2.74 2.80
N THR A 76 15.12 -2.50 1.50
CA THR A 76 14.24 -3.05 0.47
C THR A 76 14.30 -4.58 0.45
N ALA A 77 15.48 -5.17 0.58
CA ALA A 77 15.65 -6.63 0.70
C ALA A 77 14.95 -7.18 1.95
N ILE A 78 15.13 -6.56 3.11
CA ILE A 78 14.40 -6.90 4.35
C ILE A 78 12.88 -6.80 4.15
N THR A 79 12.42 -5.78 3.43
CA THR A 79 10.98 -5.58 3.14
C THR A 79 10.44 -6.71 2.27
N TYR A 80 11.13 -7.07 1.19
CA TYR A 80 10.74 -8.18 0.32
C TYR A 80 10.78 -9.54 1.04
N THR A 81 11.82 -9.78 1.85
CA THR A 81 11.92 -10.99 2.69
C THR A 81 10.77 -11.05 3.69
N SER A 82 10.44 -9.94 4.35
CA SER A 82 9.30 -9.85 5.26
C SER A 82 7.97 -10.11 4.55
N LEU A 83 7.79 -9.58 3.33
CA LEU A 83 6.62 -9.83 2.49
C LEU A 83 6.50 -11.32 2.11
N PHE A 84 7.61 -11.95 1.75
CA PHE A 84 7.69 -13.37 1.43
C PHE A 84 7.29 -14.27 2.61
N PHE A 85 7.76 -13.95 3.82
CA PHE A 85 7.33 -14.67 5.04
C PHE A 85 5.89 -14.35 5.43
N PHE A 86 5.46 -13.09 5.29
CA PHE A 86 4.08 -12.69 5.55
C PHE A 86 3.09 -13.46 4.67
N ARG A 87 3.37 -13.57 3.37
CA ARG A 87 2.57 -14.34 2.40
C ARG A 87 2.53 -15.83 2.71
N ARG A 88 3.48 -16.38 3.48
CA ARG A 88 3.41 -17.78 3.92
C ARG A 88 2.45 -18.02 5.08
N ARG A 89 2.09 -16.98 5.84
CA ARG A 89 1.15 -17.13 6.95
C ARG A 89 -0.20 -17.57 6.41
N ARG A 90 -0.82 -18.56 7.07
CA ARG A 90 -2.09 -19.17 6.66
C ARG A 90 -3.16 -18.14 6.25
N ARG A 91 -3.47 -17.18 7.13
CA ARG A 91 -4.47 -16.13 6.86
C ARG A 91 -4.14 -15.28 5.62
N ALA A 92 -2.86 -15.01 5.37
CA ALA A 92 -2.43 -14.22 4.22
C ALA A 92 -2.55 -15.01 2.91
N LYS A 93 -2.26 -16.32 2.94
CA LYS A 93 -2.52 -17.22 1.82
C LYS A 93 -4.01 -17.27 1.48
N GLU A 94 -4.86 -17.48 2.48
CA GLU A 94 -6.32 -17.58 2.32
C GLU A 94 -6.93 -16.28 1.74
N CYS A 95 -6.45 -15.11 2.17
CA CYS A 95 -6.96 -13.82 1.65
C CYS A 95 -6.44 -13.47 0.24
N GLY A 96 -5.32 -14.05 -0.17
CA GLY A 96 -4.55 -13.62 -1.35
C GLY A 96 -3.94 -12.21 -1.23
N THR A 97 -3.21 -11.80 -2.27
CA THR A 97 -2.59 -10.47 -2.31
C THR A 97 -3.61 -9.36 -2.44
N LEU A 98 -4.59 -9.49 -3.34
CA LEU A 98 -5.69 -8.55 -3.56
C LEU A 98 -7.04 -9.22 -3.27
N THR A 99 -7.88 -8.56 -2.47
CA THR A 99 -9.22 -9.01 -2.11
C THR A 99 -10.23 -7.98 -2.59
N GLU A 100 -11.29 -8.41 -3.27
CA GLU A 100 -12.38 -7.51 -3.65
C GLU A 100 -13.27 -7.29 -2.43
N VAL A 101 -13.24 -6.08 -1.90
CA VAL A 101 -13.98 -5.72 -0.68
C VAL A 101 -15.38 -5.20 -1.02
N MET A 102 -15.53 -4.62 -2.20
CA MET A 102 -16.77 -4.13 -2.80
C MET A 102 -16.67 -4.30 -4.31
N PRO A 103 -17.79 -4.44 -5.06
CA PRO A 103 -17.74 -4.58 -6.50
C PRO A 103 -16.86 -3.50 -7.13
N GLY A 104 -15.76 -3.88 -7.77
CA GLY A 104 -14.82 -2.95 -8.44
C GLY A 104 -13.82 -2.25 -7.54
N ILE A 105 -13.71 -2.63 -6.26
CA ILE A 105 -12.72 -2.09 -5.32
C ILE A 105 -11.94 -3.24 -4.68
N LEU A 106 -10.65 -3.29 -5.00
CA LEU A 106 -9.68 -4.26 -4.52
C LEU A 106 -8.81 -3.64 -3.41
N LEU A 107 -8.71 -4.33 -2.28
CA LEU A 107 -7.80 -4.01 -1.18
C LEU A 107 -6.68 -5.05 -1.10
N GLY A 108 -5.43 -4.63 -0.93
CA GLY A 108 -4.38 -5.63 -0.79
C GLY A 108 -2.98 -5.16 -0.41
N GLY A 109 -2.07 -6.14 -0.43
CA GLY A 109 -0.64 -5.95 -0.31
C GLY A 109 0.02 -5.72 -1.67
N TYR A 110 1.34 -5.60 -1.70
CA TYR A 110 2.09 -5.14 -2.87
C TYR A 110 1.88 -6.10 -4.06
N PRO A 111 1.16 -5.68 -5.13
CA PRO A 111 0.68 -6.61 -6.16
C PRO A 111 1.73 -6.99 -7.22
N ASN A 112 2.88 -7.51 -6.78
CA ASN A 112 3.96 -7.97 -7.64
C ASN A 112 3.87 -9.45 -8.06
N ASP A 113 2.95 -10.23 -7.49
CA ASP A 113 2.79 -11.64 -7.83
C ASP A 113 1.83 -11.86 -9.01
N ARG A 114 1.96 -13.03 -9.65
CA ARG A 114 1.18 -13.40 -10.84
C ARG A 114 -0.33 -13.46 -10.55
N HIS A 115 -0.74 -13.95 -9.38
CA HIS A 115 -2.17 -14.07 -9.04
C HIS A 115 -2.83 -12.70 -8.89
N ALA A 116 -2.15 -11.73 -8.28
CA ALA A 116 -2.63 -10.35 -8.21
C ALA A 116 -2.82 -9.73 -9.60
N LYS A 117 -1.86 -9.94 -10.51
CA LYS A 117 -1.95 -9.46 -11.90
C LYS A 117 -3.11 -10.10 -12.65
N GLN A 118 -3.19 -11.43 -12.64
CA GLN A 118 -4.27 -12.17 -13.28
C GLN A 118 -5.64 -11.74 -12.77
N LYS A 119 -5.80 -11.53 -11.46
CA LYS A 119 -7.07 -11.09 -10.88
C LYS A 119 -7.50 -9.69 -11.37
N VAL A 120 -6.55 -8.76 -11.51
CA VAL A 120 -6.85 -7.42 -12.06
C VAL A 120 -7.21 -7.52 -13.54
N GLU A 121 -6.44 -8.27 -14.31
CA GLU A 121 -6.67 -8.46 -15.76
C GLU A 121 -7.99 -9.18 -16.04
N GLU A 122 -8.34 -10.21 -15.24
CA GLU A 122 -9.61 -10.93 -15.31
C GLU A 122 -10.78 -9.98 -15.06
N LEU A 123 -10.73 -9.16 -14.00
CA LEU A 123 -11.79 -8.20 -13.69
C LEU A 123 -11.92 -7.12 -14.77
N LEU A 124 -10.82 -6.66 -15.35
CA LEU A 124 -10.84 -5.70 -16.47
C LEU A 124 -11.41 -6.32 -17.76
N SER A 125 -11.25 -7.62 -17.95
CA SER A 125 -11.76 -8.35 -19.11
C SER A 125 -13.22 -8.77 -18.98
N GLN A 126 -13.81 -8.67 -17.77
CA GLN A 126 -15.22 -8.97 -17.56
C GLN A 126 -16.09 -8.00 -18.37
N GLN A 127 -17.02 -8.55 -19.13
CA GLN A 127 -18.07 -7.78 -19.79
C GLN A 127 -19.31 -7.72 -18.89
N GLN A 128 -20.11 -6.69 -19.07
CA GLN A 128 -21.38 -6.52 -18.37
C GLN A 128 -22.51 -6.89 -19.33
N ASP A 129 -23.32 -7.89 -18.97
CA ASP A 129 -24.55 -8.21 -19.68
C ASP A 129 -25.59 -7.13 -19.37
N CYS A 130 -25.93 -6.33 -20.37
CA CYS A 130 -27.04 -5.40 -20.31
C CYS A 130 -28.32 -6.15 -20.66
N GLY A 131 -28.92 -6.82 -19.67
CA GLY A 131 -30.19 -7.51 -19.84
C GLY A 131 -31.32 -6.54 -20.21
N GLY A 132 -31.69 -6.52 -21.49
CA GLY A 132 -32.92 -5.93 -22.01
C GLY A 132 -33.63 -6.98 -22.85
N GLY A 133 -34.86 -7.34 -22.45
CA GLY A 133 -35.68 -8.28 -23.20
C GLY A 133 -36.02 -7.79 -24.61
N SER A 134 -36.41 -8.78 -25.42
CA SER A 134 -36.83 -8.73 -26.84
C SER A 134 -35.72 -8.73 -27.89
N ASN A 135 -35.67 -9.88 -28.57
CA ASN A 135 -35.07 -10.20 -29.87
C ASN A 135 -34.66 -8.99 -30.73
N GLU A 136 -33.37 -8.69 -30.79
CA GLU A 136 -32.74 -8.10 -31.98
C GLU A 136 -31.22 -8.37 -31.97
N VAL A 137 -30.70 -8.65 -33.16
CA VAL A 137 -29.34 -9.13 -33.45
C VAL A 137 -28.30 -8.05 -33.11
N GLY A 138 -27.34 -8.41 -32.25
CA GLY A 138 -26.15 -7.61 -31.94
C GLY A 138 -26.05 -7.22 -30.47
N GLU A 139 -25.83 -8.20 -29.59
CA GLU A 139 -25.56 -8.00 -28.17
C GLU A 139 -24.29 -7.16 -27.99
N LYS A 140 -24.45 -5.86 -27.74
CA LYS A 140 -23.34 -4.95 -27.45
C LYS A 140 -22.82 -5.22 -26.05
N THR A 141 -21.88 -6.14 -25.93
CA THR A 141 -21.18 -6.40 -24.67
C THR A 141 -20.22 -5.25 -24.35
N THR A 142 -20.47 -4.51 -23.27
CA THR A 142 -19.57 -3.43 -22.81
C THR A 142 -18.64 -3.92 -21.71
N PRO A 143 -17.36 -3.50 -21.66
CA PRO A 143 -16.48 -3.81 -20.53
C PRO A 143 -17.07 -3.30 -19.21
N LYS A 144 -17.06 -4.16 -18.19
CA LYS A 144 -17.56 -3.84 -16.85
C LYS A 144 -16.79 -2.70 -16.19
N TYR A 145 -15.51 -2.55 -16.53
CA TYR A 145 -14.68 -1.45 -16.08
C TYR A 145 -13.99 -0.78 -17.28
N LEU A 146 -14.04 0.55 -17.33
CA LEU A 146 -13.50 1.38 -18.41
C LEU A 146 -12.03 1.80 -18.19
N GLY A 147 -11.44 1.39 -17.07
CA GLY A 147 -10.07 1.73 -16.71
C GLY A 147 -9.66 1.19 -15.35
N LEU A 148 -8.44 1.50 -14.95
CA LEU A 148 -7.84 1.09 -13.69
C LEU A 148 -7.27 2.29 -12.94
N THR A 149 -7.64 2.45 -11.68
CA THR A 149 -7.03 3.41 -10.76
C THR A 149 -6.29 2.68 -9.65
N VAL A 150 -5.00 2.93 -9.49
CA VAL A 150 -4.15 2.36 -8.44
C VAL A 150 -3.79 3.43 -7.42
N ILE A 151 -4.13 3.18 -6.16
CA ILE A 151 -3.75 3.97 -5.00
C ILE A 151 -2.66 3.20 -4.24
N ASP A 152 -1.42 3.66 -4.39
CA ASP A 152 -0.24 3.08 -3.75
C ASP A 152 0.17 3.93 -2.54
N VAL A 153 0.06 3.35 -1.35
CA VAL A 153 0.44 4.04 -0.09
C VAL A 153 1.80 3.63 0.43
N THR A 154 2.64 3.01 -0.40
CA THR A 154 4.03 2.67 -0.08
C THR A 154 4.96 3.83 -0.42
N ALA A 155 5.95 4.04 0.46
CA ALA A 155 7.04 4.97 0.19
C ALA A 155 8.30 4.21 -0.28
N GLU A 156 8.44 2.98 0.19
CA GLU A 156 9.67 2.19 0.16
C GLU A 156 9.78 1.20 -1.02
N LEU A 157 8.70 1.03 -1.79
CA LEU A 157 8.63 0.11 -2.93
C LEU A 157 8.39 0.90 -4.21
N THR A 158 8.94 0.42 -5.32
CA THR A 158 8.56 0.90 -6.65
C THR A 158 7.07 0.71 -6.89
N GLY A 159 6.44 1.62 -7.60
CA GLY A 159 5.07 1.51 -8.06
C GLY A 159 4.90 0.36 -9.04
N ILE A 160 3.65 0.02 -9.32
CA ILE A 160 3.32 -0.98 -10.33
C ILE A 160 2.82 -0.25 -11.56
N ARG A 161 3.43 -0.61 -12.70
CA ARG A 161 3.05 -0.09 -14.00
C ARG A 161 1.76 -0.75 -14.50
N LYS A 162 1.19 -0.12 -15.52
CA LYS A 162 -0.05 -0.51 -16.19
C LYS A 162 -0.15 -2.03 -16.39
N TYR A 163 -1.29 -2.58 -15.98
CA TYR A 163 -1.67 -3.98 -16.24
C TYR A 163 -2.19 -4.13 -17.67
N ALA A 164 -2.10 -5.32 -18.25
CA ALA A 164 -2.69 -5.58 -19.56
C ALA A 164 -4.21 -5.37 -19.52
N GLY A 165 -4.80 -4.91 -20.62
CA GLY A 165 -6.25 -4.74 -20.75
C GLY A 165 -6.84 -3.44 -20.17
N ALA A 166 -6.09 -2.65 -19.40
CA ALA A 166 -6.57 -1.34 -18.95
C ALA A 166 -6.60 -0.33 -20.12
N THR A 167 -7.79 0.06 -20.58
CA THR A 167 -7.98 1.11 -21.61
C THR A 167 -7.51 2.47 -21.09
N SER A 168 -7.86 2.81 -19.84
CA SER A 168 -7.36 3.96 -19.10
C SER A 168 -6.61 3.51 -17.84
N PHE A 169 -5.53 4.21 -17.48
CA PHE A 169 -4.74 3.91 -16.28
C PHE A 169 -4.42 5.18 -15.51
N GLN A 170 -4.75 5.19 -14.22
CA GLN A 170 -4.41 6.25 -13.30
C GLN A 170 -3.64 5.66 -12.12
N TYR A 171 -2.47 6.22 -11.84
CA TYR A 171 -1.67 5.85 -10.68
C TYR A 171 -1.55 7.05 -9.74
N LEU A 172 -1.69 6.80 -8.45
CA LEU A 172 -1.51 7.79 -7.41
C LEU A 172 -0.67 7.19 -6.28
N ASN A 173 0.50 7.78 -6.05
CA ASN A 173 1.29 7.51 -4.85
C ASN A 173 0.94 8.49 -3.72
N LEU A 174 0.62 7.94 -2.54
CA LEU A 174 0.40 8.68 -1.29
C LEU A 174 1.30 8.07 -0.21
N PRO A 175 2.60 8.41 -0.23
CA PRO A 175 3.61 7.68 0.53
C PRO A 175 3.35 7.82 2.03
N CYS A 176 3.40 6.69 2.75
CA CYS A 176 3.14 6.62 4.17
C CYS A 176 4.03 5.53 4.80
N PHE A 177 4.79 5.87 5.84
CA PHE A 177 5.61 4.89 6.55
C PHE A 177 4.71 3.84 7.21
N ASP A 178 5.20 2.60 7.29
CA ASP A 178 4.45 1.54 7.93
C ASP A 178 4.13 1.89 9.39
N GLY A 179 2.84 1.85 9.72
CA GLY A 179 2.19 2.21 10.98
C GLY A 179 2.67 3.48 11.67
N GLU A 180 3.04 4.46 10.86
CA GLU A 180 2.80 5.86 11.17
C GLU A 180 1.30 6.18 11.03
N ARG A 181 0.86 7.29 11.65
CA ARG A 181 -0.46 7.88 11.45
C ARG A 181 -0.57 8.52 10.06
N PRO A 182 -1.47 8.05 9.17
CA PRO A 182 -1.69 8.68 7.88
C PRO A 182 -2.14 10.14 8.00
N SER A 183 -1.74 10.95 7.03
CA SER A 183 -2.20 12.34 6.91
C SER A 183 -3.67 12.40 6.50
N VAL A 184 -4.49 13.18 7.22
CA VAL A 184 -5.90 13.39 6.90
C VAL A 184 -6.05 14.03 5.51
N LYS A 185 -5.16 14.96 5.15
CA LYS A 185 -5.08 15.54 3.80
C LYS A 185 -4.85 14.47 2.72
N ALA A 186 -3.91 13.54 2.96
CA ALA A 186 -3.65 12.45 2.02
C ALA A 186 -4.86 11.51 1.91
N MET A 187 -5.50 11.17 3.03
CA MET A 187 -6.72 10.36 3.05
C MET A 187 -7.85 11.03 2.27
N LYS A 188 -8.01 12.36 2.39
CA LYS A 188 -8.99 13.14 1.62
C LYS A 188 -8.71 13.11 0.12
N ILE A 189 -7.46 13.22 -0.28
CA ILE A 189 -7.06 13.10 -1.70
C ILE A 189 -7.44 11.71 -2.23
N ALA A 190 -7.08 10.64 -1.50
CA ALA A 190 -7.44 9.28 -1.87
C ALA A 190 -8.96 9.11 -1.98
N ALA A 191 -9.72 9.58 -0.98
CA ALA A 191 -11.17 9.48 -0.96
C ALA A 191 -11.83 10.14 -2.19
N LYS A 192 -11.38 11.34 -2.55
CA LYS A 192 -11.87 12.04 -3.75
C LYS A 192 -11.53 11.30 -5.04
N ILE A 193 -10.31 10.77 -5.16
CA ILE A 193 -9.89 10.03 -6.37
C ILE A 193 -10.64 8.71 -6.48
N VAL A 194 -10.83 7.98 -5.38
CA VAL A 194 -11.63 6.76 -5.34
C VAL A 194 -13.08 7.04 -5.74
N ALA A 195 -13.68 8.12 -5.22
CA ALA A 195 -15.05 8.52 -5.61
C ALA A 195 -15.16 8.83 -7.10
N ARG A 196 -14.24 9.65 -7.66
CA ARG A 196 -14.22 9.96 -9.09
C ARG A 196 -13.96 8.72 -9.96
N ALA A 197 -13.03 7.86 -9.56
CA ALA A 197 -12.74 6.61 -10.26
C ALA A 197 -13.99 5.70 -10.28
N ARG A 198 -14.78 5.72 -9.20
CA ARG A 198 -16.04 4.97 -9.12
C ARG A 198 -17.08 5.49 -10.10
N GLU A 199 -17.23 6.81 -10.19
CA GLU A 199 -18.12 7.47 -11.17
C GLU A 199 -17.70 7.21 -12.62
N SER A 200 -16.39 7.03 -12.85
CA SER A 200 -15.81 6.75 -14.17
C SER A 200 -15.75 5.26 -14.52
N SER A 201 -16.41 4.40 -13.74
CA SER A 201 -16.39 2.94 -13.90
C SER A 201 -14.97 2.35 -13.96
N HIS A 202 -14.01 2.91 -13.21
CA HIS A 202 -12.70 2.30 -13.06
C HIS A 202 -12.74 1.14 -12.05
N LEU A 203 -11.95 0.10 -12.33
CA LEU A 203 -11.51 -0.83 -11.31
C LEU A 203 -10.52 -0.11 -10.39
N ILE A 204 -10.69 -0.22 -9.08
CA ILE A 204 -9.88 0.52 -8.10
C ILE A 204 -9.05 -0.46 -7.30
N VAL A 205 -7.73 -0.26 -7.24
CA VAL A 205 -6.80 -1.04 -6.42
C VAL A 205 -6.19 -0.13 -5.36
N VAL A 206 -6.43 -0.42 -4.07
CA VAL A 206 -5.79 0.27 -2.96
C VAL A 206 -4.82 -0.70 -2.28
N HIS A 207 -3.51 -0.40 -2.34
CA HIS A 207 -2.50 -1.31 -1.80
C HIS A 207 -1.41 -0.64 -0.98
N CYS A 208 -0.82 -1.42 -0.08
CA CYS A 208 0.42 -1.07 0.62
C CYS A 208 1.39 -2.26 0.51
N THR A 209 2.37 -2.39 1.40
CA THR A 209 3.30 -3.53 1.40
C THR A 209 2.58 -4.85 1.72
N PHE A 210 1.89 -4.93 2.86
CA PHE A 210 1.26 -6.19 3.33
C PHE A 210 -0.27 -6.25 3.14
N GLY A 211 -0.92 -5.11 2.89
CA GLY A 211 -2.38 -5.03 2.80
C GLY A 211 -3.09 -5.29 4.12
N VAL A 212 -2.57 -4.71 5.20
CA VAL A 212 -3.03 -4.93 6.57
C VAL A 212 -3.59 -3.64 7.20
N GLY A 213 -2.75 -2.59 7.25
CA GLY A 213 -3.03 -1.36 7.99
C GLY A 213 -3.21 -0.15 7.07
N ARG A 214 -2.10 0.37 6.51
CA ARG A 214 -2.07 1.58 5.68
C ARG A 214 -3.18 1.61 4.60
N SER A 215 -3.17 0.65 3.68
CA SER A 215 -4.17 0.61 2.59
C SER A 215 -5.60 0.47 3.09
N THR A 216 -5.81 -0.31 4.16
CA THR A 216 -7.11 -0.43 4.83
C THR A 216 -7.59 0.91 5.36
N THR A 217 -6.71 1.70 6.01
CA THR A 217 -7.05 3.03 6.53
C THR A 217 -7.45 4.01 5.43
N PHE A 218 -6.71 4.05 4.33
CA PHE A 218 -7.04 4.92 3.19
C PHE A 218 -8.35 4.50 2.52
N LEU A 219 -8.56 3.19 2.35
CA LEU A 219 -9.81 2.67 1.80
C LEU A 219 -11.00 2.99 2.71
N LEU A 220 -10.88 2.80 4.02
CA LEU A 220 -11.95 3.14 4.97
C LEU A 220 -12.35 4.61 4.83
N ALA A 221 -11.38 5.53 4.79
CA ALA A 221 -11.64 6.94 4.58
C ALA A 221 -12.42 7.21 3.28
N ALA A 222 -12.06 6.52 2.19
CA ALA A 222 -12.78 6.62 0.93
C ALA A 222 -14.21 6.06 1.01
N LEU A 223 -14.42 4.93 1.68
CA LEU A 223 -15.74 4.35 1.87
C LEU A 223 -16.65 5.24 2.73
N MET A 224 -16.11 5.80 3.81
CA MET A 224 -16.81 6.77 4.66
C MET A 224 -17.24 8.00 3.87
N TRP A 225 -16.32 8.55 3.07
CA TRP A 225 -16.59 9.69 2.20
C TRP A 225 -17.73 9.39 1.21
N MET A 226 -17.66 8.26 0.51
CA MET A 226 -18.69 7.87 -0.48
C MET A 226 -20.05 7.57 0.16
N LYS A 227 -20.06 6.93 1.34
CA LYS A 227 -21.29 6.55 2.06
C LYS A 227 -21.84 7.66 2.97
N LYS A 228 -21.13 8.77 3.11
CA LYS A 228 -21.39 9.82 4.11
C LYS A 228 -21.59 9.23 5.52
N SER A 229 -20.70 8.32 5.91
CA SER A 229 -20.76 7.62 7.20
C SER A 229 -19.60 8.04 8.10
N SER A 230 -19.90 8.30 9.37
CA SER A 230 -18.91 8.53 10.43
C SER A 230 -18.42 7.25 11.10
N ASN A 231 -19.11 6.12 10.92
CA ASN A 231 -18.78 4.86 11.56
C ASN A 231 -17.80 4.05 10.70
N TRP A 232 -16.50 4.16 10.99
CA TRP A 232 -15.47 3.38 10.30
C TRP A 232 -15.36 1.96 10.84
N GLU A 233 -15.85 1.69 12.05
CA GLU A 233 -15.82 0.40 12.73
C GLU A 233 -16.71 -0.62 12.02
N ASP A 234 -17.91 -0.23 11.59
CA ASP A 234 -18.83 -1.08 10.83
C ASP A 234 -18.21 -1.45 9.46
N LEU A 235 -17.72 -0.43 8.74
CA LEU A 235 -17.04 -0.62 7.46
C LEU A 235 -15.78 -1.49 7.60
N TYR A 236 -15.05 -1.33 8.70
CA TYR A 236 -13.89 -2.15 9.00
C TYR A 236 -14.29 -3.60 9.27
N SER A 237 -15.40 -3.83 9.96
CA SER A 237 -15.94 -5.16 10.21
C SER A 237 -16.32 -5.85 8.90
N ASP A 238 -16.97 -5.14 7.97
CA ASP A 238 -17.27 -5.64 6.62
C ASP A 238 -16.01 -5.99 5.81
N ILE A 239 -14.97 -5.15 5.87
CA ILE A 239 -13.70 -5.45 5.22
C ILE A 239 -13.04 -6.67 5.88
N LYS A 240 -13.13 -6.79 7.20
CA LYS A 240 -12.48 -7.84 7.98
C LYS A 240 -13.04 -9.22 7.67
N THR A 241 -14.35 -9.34 7.41
CA THR A 241 -14.96 -10.61 6.98
C THR A 241 -14.41 -11.09 5.64
N LYS A 242 -14.17 -10.16 4.71
CA LYS A 242 -13.63 -10.48 3.37
C LYS A 242 -12.11 -10.67 3.38
N ARG A 243 -11.39 -9.91 4.22
CA ARG A 243 -9.93 -9.90 4.31
C ARG A 243 -9.47 -10.03 5.77
N ALA A 244 -9.42 -11.26 6.26
CA ALA A 244 -9.09 -11.58 7.65
C ALA A 244 -7.71 -11.06 8.16
N VAL A 245 -6.77 -10.72 7.26
CA VAL A 245 -5.46 -10.17 7.65
C VAL A 245 -5.48 -8.71 8.09
N VAL A 246 -6.52 -7.93 7.80
CA VAL A 246 -6.52 -6.48 8.10
C VAL A 246 -6.42 -6.23 9.60
N ARG A 247 -5.69 -5.19 10.00
CA ARG A 247 -5.52 -4.83 11.41
C ARG A 247 -5.15 -3.37 11.55
N LEU A 248 -5.92 -2.64 12.35
CA LEU A 248 -5.65 -1.24 12.67
C LEU A 248 -4.95 -1.11 14.04
N ASN A 249 -3.83 -0.38 14.08
CA ASN A 249 -3.20 0.04 15.32
C ASN A 249 -3.84 1.34 15.84
N LYS A 250 -3.41 1.82 17.01
CA LYS A 250 -3.93 3.06 17.61
C LYS A 250 -3.80 4.29 16.71
N GLU A 251 -2.70 4.39 15.96
CA GLU A 251 -2.41 5.53 15.08
C GLU A 251 -3.37 5.58 13.89
N TYR A 252 -3.64 4.42 13.26
CA TYR A 252 -4.60 4.32 12.17
C TYR A 252 -6.03 4.65 12.60
N LYS A 253 -6.45 4.17 13.79
CA LYS A 253 -7.76 4.51 14.37
C LYS A 253 -7.88 6.01 14.65
N ALA A 254 -6.84 6.61 15.23
CA ALA A 254 -6.80 8.04 15.46
C ALA A 254 -6.85 8.85 14.14
N ALA A 255 -6.22 8.37 13.07
CA ALA A 255 -6.33 9.00 11.75
C ALA A 255 -7.76 8.98 11.20
N LEU A 256 -8.48 7.87 11.34
CA LEU A 256 -9.88 7.76 10.90
C LEU A 256 -10.79 8.70 11.69
N ASN A 257 -10.65 8.75 13.02
CA ASN A 257 -11.42 9.68 13.86
C ASN A 257 -11.17 11.15 13.48
N ALA A 258 -9.90 11.53 13.23
CA ALA A 258 -9.59 12.87 12.77
C ALA A 258 -10.15 13.16 11.37
N PHE A 259 -10.18 12.15 10.49
CA PHE A 259 -10.79 12.27 9.18
C PHE A 259 -12.30 12.53 9.27
N VAL A 260 -13.01 11.82 10.15
CA VAL A 260 -14.45 12.07 10.42
C VAL A 260 -14.68 13.51 10.85
N GLN A 261 -13.92 13.97 11.84
CA GLN A 261 -14.03 15.31 12.39
C GLN A 261 -13.76 16.39 11.33
N GLU A 262 -12.68 16.24 10.55
CA GLU A 262 -12.30 17.24 9.54
C GLU A 262 -13.26 17.25 8.35
N MET A 263 -13.79 16.10 7.95
CA MET A 263 -14.73 15.99 6.82
C MET A 263 -16.19 16.26 7.22
N LYS A 264 -16.48 16.41 8.53
CA LYS A 264 -17.83 16.59 9.10
C LYS A 264 -18.80 15.49 8.65
N LEU A 265 -18.32 14.25 8.71
CA LEU A 265 -19.11 13.04 8.43
C LEU A 265 -19.91 12.59 9.65
#